data_AF-A0A1A8QE77-F1
#
_entry.id   AF-A0A1A8QE77-F1
#
_cell.length_a   1.000
_cell.length_b   1.000
_cell.length_c   1.000
_cell.angle_alpha   90.00
_cell.angle_beta   90.00
_cell.angle_gamma   90.00
#
_symmetry.space_group_name_H-M   'P 1'
#
loop_
_entity.id
_entity.type
_entity.pdbx_description
1 polymer ?
#
loop_
_entity_poly.entity_id
_entity_poly.type
_entity_poly.pdbx_seq_one_letter_code
_entity_poly.pdbx_strand_id
1 'polypeptide(L)' 'PTRKGMARVIVKVQRAAGLWGDWFTSTDSFVKVFFNKIEHRTYVITNNNNPHWDMVIDLGDQDLSSVNKVKFEVW' A
#
# COMPACT_ATOMS: atom_id res chain seq x y z
N PRO A 1 19.09 -6.52 15.61
CA PRO A 1 17.79 -7.09 16.05
C PRO A 1 17.91 -7.67 17.47
N THR A 2 17.18 -7.10 18.43
CA THR A 2 17.26 -7.45 19.87
C THR A 2 16.36 -8.63 20.27
N ARG A 3 15.44 -9.10 19.41
CA ARG A 3 14.53 -10.24 19.64
C ARG A 3 14.25 -11.01 18.36
N LYS A 4 14.07 -12.34 18.46
CA LYS A 4 13.65 -13.21 17.34
C LYS A 4 12.27 -12.75 16.85
N GLY A 5 12.11 -12.59 15.53
CA GLY A 5 10.87 -12.08 14.92
C GLY A 5 10.92 -10.60 14.54
N MET A 6 11.84 -9.80 15.09
CA MET A 6 11.95 -8.38 14.73
C MET A 6 12.62 -8.17 13.37
N ALA A 7 11.97 -7.41 12.48
CA ALA A 7 12.54 -6.95 11.22
C ALA A 7 12.01 -5.56 10.85
N ARG A 8 12.80 -4.76 10.14
CA ARG A 8 12.31 -3.51 9.54
C ARG A 8 11.47 -3.84 8.31
N VAL A 9 10.24 -3.36 8.27
CA VAL A 9 9.30 -3.63 7.17
C VAL A 9 9.12 -2.37 6.33
N ILE A 10 9.47 -2.48 5.05
CA ILE A 10 9.34 -1.42 4.07
C ILE A 10 8.38 -1.91 2.98
N VAL A 11 7.30 -1.18 2.76
CA VAL A 11 6.32 -1.45 1.70
C VAL A 11 6.51 -0.44 0.59
N LYS A 12 6.71 -0.90 -0.64
CA LYS A 12 6.77 -0.04 -1.83
C LYS A 12 5.51 -0.24 -2.66
N VAL A 13 4.61 0.74 -2.67
CA VAL A 13 3.44 0.75 -3.54
C VAL A 13 3.88 1.25 -4.92
N GLN A 14 4.16 0.32 -5.83
CA GLN A 14 4.76 0.65 -7.13
C GLN A 14 3.74 1.20 -8.12
N ARG A 15 2.78 0.37 -8.55
CA ARG A 15 1.81 0.69 -9.61
C ARG A 15 0.61 -0.23 -9.57
N ALA A 16 -0.45 0.15 -10.28
CA ALA A 16 -1.53 -0.74 -10.71
C ALA A 16 -1.65 -0.70 -12.25
N ALA A 17 -2.38 -1.67 -12.81
CA ALA A 17 -2.62 -1.75 -14.25
C ALA A 17 -4.05 -2.20 -14.51
N GLY A 18 -4.69 -1.60 -15.52
CA GLY A 18 -6.06 -1.94 -15.92
C GLY A 18 -7.12 -1.65 -14.86
N LEU A 19 -6.96 -0.58 -14.07
CA LEU A 19 -8.02 -0.14 -13.18
C LEU A 19 -9.24 0.32 -13.98
N TRP A 20 -10.43 0.03 -13.43
CA TRP A 20 -11.69 0.47 -13.96
C TRP A 20 -12.65 0.75 -12.81
N GLY A 21 -13.29 1.91 -12.84
CA GLY A 21 -14.21 2.37 -11.80
C GLY A 21 -15.09 3.51 -12.31
N ASP A 22 -14.54 4.36 -13.17
CA ASP A 22 -15.28 5.42 -13.83
C ASP A 22 -15.82 4.96 -15.20
N TRP A 23 -17.05 5.36 -15.51
CA TRP A 23 -17.74 4.98 -16.75
C TRP A 23 -17.40 5.89 -17.93
N PHE A 24 -17.10 7.16 -17.64
CA PHE A 24 -16.90 8.21 -18.66
C PHE A 24 -15.45 8.69 -18.74
N THR A 25 -14.66 8.51 -17.67
CA THR A 25 -13.26 8.92 -17.56
C THR A 25 -12.39 7.72 -17.17
N SER A 26 -11.06 7.92 -17.13
CA SER A 26 -10.19 6.96 -16.46
C SER A 26 -10.31 7.11 -14.95
N THR A 27 -9.95 6.08 -14.21
CA THR A 27 -10.10 6.01 -12.75
C THR A 27 -9.19 7.00 -12.02
N ASP A 28 -9.73 7.69 -11.02
CA ASP A 28 -8.99 8.36 -9.97
C ASP A 28 -8.68 7.38 -8.84
N SER A 29 -7.41 7.14 -8.50
CA SER A 29 -7.08 6.08 -7.54
C SER A 29 -5.94 6.36 -6.56
N PHE A 30 -6.04 5.73 -5.39
CA PHE A 30 -4.99 5.61 -4.39
C PHE A 30 -5.02 4.23 -3.71
N VAL A 31 -3.95 3.87 -3.00
CA VAL A 31 -3.86 2.60 -2.27
C VAL A 31 -3.81 2.88 -0.77
N LYS A 32 -4.66 2.19 -0.01
CA LYS A 32 -4.52 2.05 1.44
C LYS A 32 -3.74 0.79 1.77
N VAL A 33 -2.75 0.92 2.65
CA VAL A 33 -1.93 -0.17 3.17
C VAL A 33 -2.21 -0.30 4.65
N PHE A 34 -2.76 -1.45 5.06
CA PHE A 34 -3.03 -1.74 6.46
C PHE A 34 -2.02 -2.75 6.99
N PHE A 35 -1.42 -2.43 8.14
CA PHE A 35 -0.56 -3.33 8.90
C PHE A 35 -0.76 -3.09 10.39
N ASN A 36 -0.98 -4.14 11.18
CA ASN A 36 -1.20 -4.03 12.64
C ASN A 36 -2.26 -2.99 13.05
N LYS A 37 -3.37 -2.89 12.28
CA LYS A 37 -4.46 -1.91 12.46
C LYS A 37 -4.08 -0.46 12.17
N ILE A 38 -2.86 -0.20 11.70
CA ILE A 38 -2.41 1.11 11.23
C ILE A 38 -2.70 1.20 9.73
N GLU A 39 -3.32 2.30 9.31
CA GLU A 39 -3.55 2.64 7.90
C GLU A 39 -2.50 3.63 7.43
N HIS A 40 -1.91 3.34 6.28
CA HIS A 40 -1.13 4.28 5.48
C HIS A 40 -1.80 4.42 4.12
N ARG A 41 -1.64 5.56 3.45
CA ARG A 41 -2.20 5.77 2.10
C ARG A 41 -1.22 6.45 1.16
N THR A 42 -1.32 6.13 -0.12
CA THR A 42 -0.65 6.89 -1.17
C THR A 42 -1.37 8.21 -1.46
N TYR A 43 -0.71 9.08 -2.22
CA TYR A 43 -1.40 10.17 -2.88
C TYR A 43 -2.34 9.64 -3.98
N VAL A 44 -3.32 10.47 -4.37
CA VAL A 44 -4.28 10.16 -5.43
C VAL A 44 -3.63 10.47 -6.78
N ILE A 45 -3.78 9.55 -7.74
CA ILE A 45 -3.49 9.78 -9.16
C ILE A 45 -4.82 9.83 -9.89
N THR A 46 -5.10 10.93 -10.56
CA THR A 46 -6.36 11.14 -11.26
C THR A 46 -6.31 10.73 -12.73
N ASN A 47 -7.47 10.35 -13.28
CA ASN A 47 -7.72 10.04 -14.68
C ASN A 47 -6.66 9.10 -15.29
N ASN A 48 -6.36 8.00 -14.58
CA ASN A 48 -5.34 7.05 -15.02
C ASN A 48 -5.65 5.60 -14.62
N ASN A 49 -5.90 4.75 -15.61
CA ASN A 49 -6.16 3.32 -15.40
C ASN A 49 -4.89 2.49 -15.10
N ASN A 50 -3.70 3.08 -15.26
CA ASN A 50 -2.40 2.46 -15.00
C ASN A 50 -1.54 3.39 -14.12
N PRO A 51 -1.96 3.66 -12.87
CA PRO A 51 -1.26 4.60 -11.99
C PRO A 51 0.08 4.04 -11.51
N HIS A 52 1.09 4.91 -11.43
CA HIS A 52 2.40 4.62 -10.84
C HIS A 52 2.63 5.55 -9.64
N TRP A 53 2.43 5.02 -8.43
CA TRP A 53 2.64 5.79 -7.19
C TRP A 53 4.10 5.85 -6.76
N ASP A 54 4.88 4.80 -7.05
CA ASP A 54 6.28 4.64 -6.64
C ASP A 54 6.58 5.04 -5.18
N MET A 55 5.60 4.86 -4.28
CA MET A 55 5.64 5.42 -2.94
C MET A 55 6.16 4.39 -1.94
N VAL A 56 7.13 4.79 -1.13
CA VAL A 56 7.68 3.98 -0.04
C VAL A 56 6.97 4.33 1.26
N ILE A 57 6.48 3.30 1.94
CA ILE A 57 5.91 3.37 3.29
C ILE A 57 6.81 2.53 4.19
N ASP A 58 7.54 3.20 5.07
CA ASP A 58 8.37 2.55 6.07
C ASP A 58 7.56 2.34 7.35
N LEU A 59 7.30 1.08 7.68
CA LEU A 59 6.58 0.69 8.89
C LEU A 59 7.53 0.60 10.09
N GLY A 60 8.83 0.78 9.90
CA GLY A 60 9.84 0.65 10.96
C GLY A 60 10.04 -0.79 11.40
N ASP A 61 10.58 -0.95 12.61
CA ASP A 61 10.84 -2.25 13.22
C ASP A 61 9.53 -2.90 13.69
N GLN A 62 9.20 -4.04 13.11
CA GLN A 62 7.97 -4.79 13.38
C GLN A 62 8.29 -6.19 13.89
N ASP A 63 7.46 -6.69 14.80
CA ASP A 63 7.52 -8.07 15.26
C ASP A 63 6.73 -8.98 14.33
N LEU A 64 7.43 -9.76 13.51
CA LEU A 64 6.88 -10.72 12.54
C LEU A 64 6.65 -12.12 13.13
N SER A 65 6.75 -12.30 14.45
CA SER A 65 6.50 -13.59 15.11
C SER A 65 5.02 -13.97 15.18
N SER A 66 4.10 -12.99 15.09
CA SER A 66 2.65 -13.19 14.98
C SER A 66 2.16 -13.18 13.53
N VAL A 67 0.96 -13.72 13.29
CA VAL A 67 0.29 -13.66 11.97
C VAL A 67 -0.04 -12.20 11.64
N ASN A 68 0.88 -11.51 10.98
CA ASN A 68 0.69 -10.15 10.51
C ASN A 68 0.28 -10.19 9.03
N LYS A 69 -0.95 -9.78 8.73
CA LYS A 69 -1.43 -9.63 7.36
C LYS A 69 -1.22 -8.20 6.91
N VAL A 70 -0.58 -8.01 5.77
CA VAL A 70 -0.62 -6.74 5.06
C VAL A 70 -1.86 -6.77 4.17
N LYS A 71 -2.74 -5.78 4.31
CA LYS A 71 -3.92 -5.62 3.45
C LYS A 71 -3.74 -4.40 2.56
N PHE A 72 -4.05 -4.56 1.28
CA PHE A 72 -4.09 -3.47 0.32
C PHE A 72 -5.53 -3.27 -0.12
N GLU A 73 -6.00 -2.03 -0.12
CA GLU A 73 -7.26 -1.64 -0.74
C GLU A 73 -6.99 -0.57 -1.79
N VAL A 74 -7.50 -0.78 -2.99
CA VAL A 74 -7.50 0.24 -4.05
C VAL A 74 -8.83 0.96 -3.97
N TRP A 75 -8.75 2.28 -3.87
CA TRP A 75 -9.89 3.20 -3.83
C TRP A 75 -9.80 4.18 -4.98
#